data_AF-A0AAE0Z712-F1
#
_entry.id   AF-A0AAE0Z712-F1
#
_cell.length_a   1.000
_cell.length_b   1.000
_cell.length_c   1.000
_cell.angle_alpha   90.00
_cell.angle_beta   90.00
_cell.angle_gamma   90.00
#
_symmetry.space_group_name_H-M   'P 1'
#
loop_
_entity.id
_entity.type
_entity.pdbx_description
1 polymer ?
#
loop_
_entity_poly.entity_id
_entity_poly.type
_entity_poly.pdbx_seq_one_letter_code
_entity_poly.pdbx_strand_id
1 'polypeptide(L)' 'MTDRMMNLWSNFAKTGDPTSQQSSLTWTPFTTASQWMMAINTTSSITEFSRQNIVDITDRILKIFQSVGTFKDIVG' A
#
# COMPACT_ATOMS: atom_id res chain seq x y z
N MET A 1 -9.04 10.04 16.20
CA MET A 1 -8.28 9.51 15.05
C MET A 1 -7.15 8.59 15.51
N THR A 2 -6.37 9.01 16.52
CA THR A 2 -5.30 8.22 17.14
C THR A 2 -5.79 6.87 17.70
N ASP A 3 -6.84 6.85 18.53
CA ASP A 3 -7.35 5.61 19.15
C ASP A 3 -7.80 4.58 18.11
N ARG A 4 -8.47 5.04 17.06
CA ARG A 4 -8.88 4.20 15.93
C ARG A 4 -7.67 3.52 15.29
N MET A 5 -6.59 4.27 15.09
CA MET A 5 -5.40 3.74 14.44
C MET A 5 -4.64 2.78 15.35
N MET A 6 -4.53 3.10 16.65
CA MET A 6 -3.98 2.17 17.64
C MET A 6 -4.77 0.86 17.71
N ASN A 7 -6.10 0.92 17.62
CA ASN A 7 -6.97 -0.26 17.61
C ASN A 7 -6.75 -1.13 16.35
N LEU A 8 -6.70 -0.52 15.15
CA LEU A 8 -6.41 -1.25 13.91
C LEU A 8 -5.06 -1.98 13.98
N TRP A 9 -4.01 -1.28 14.43
CA TRP A 9 -2.69 -1.89 14.59
C TRP A 9 -2.65 -2.96 15.68
N SER A 10 -3.33 -2.75 16.81
CA SER A 10 -3.40 -3.73 17.89
C SER A 10 -4.13 -5.00 17.47
N ASN A 11 -5.22 -4.87 16.70
CA ASN A 11 -5.94 -6.02 16.16
C ASN A 11 -5.08 -6.79 15.16
N PHE A 12 -4.41 -6.07 14.25
CA PHE A 12 -3.46 -6.67 13.31
C PHE A 12 -2.36 -7.47 14.04
N ALA A 13 -1.77 -6.90 15.09
CA ALA A 13 -0.73 -7.60 15.87
C ALA A 13 -1.25 -8.86 16.57
N LYS A 14 -2.54 -8.90 16.96
CA LYS A 14 -3.16 -10.03 17.64
C LYS A 14 -3.59 -11.15 16.69
N THR A 15 -4.10 -10.80 15.51
CA THR A 15 -4.85 -11.76 14.65
C THR A 15 -4.43 -11.76 13.18
N GLY A 16 -3.63 -10.80 12.75
CA GLY A 16 -3.33 -10.57 11.33
C GLY A 16 -4.42 -9.81 10.56
N ASP A 17 -5.60 -9.56 11.17
CA ASP A 17 -6.69 -8.78 10.58
C ASP A 17 -6.95 -7.51 11.40
N PRO A 18 -6.67 -6.31 10.84
CA PRO A 18 -6.89 -5.03 11.53
C PRO A 18 -8.35 -4.81 11.97
N THR A 19 -9.30 -5.49 11.33
CA THR A 19 -10.75 -5.29 11.48
C THR A 19 -11.48 -6.45 12.15
N SER A 20 -10.72 -7.39 12.73
CA SER A 20 -11.22 -8.61 13.38
C SER A 20 -12.17 -8.41 14.57
N GLN A 21 -12.22 -7.23 15.19
CA GLN A 21 -13.05 -6.95 16.38
C GLN A 21 -14.03 -5.79 16.17
N GLN A 22 -14.89 -5.89 15.16
CA GLN A 22 -16.02 -4.97 14.93
C GLN A 22 -15.63 -3.53 14.59
N SER A 23 -14.96 -3.33 13.46
CA SER A 23 -15.06 -2.05 12.77
C SER A 23 -16.22 -2.10 11.77
N SER A 24 -16.97 -1.00 11.67
CA SER A 24 -18.00 -0.80 10.64
C SER A 24 -17.45 -0.80 9.20
N LEU A 25 -16.14 -0.89 9.06
CA LEU A 25 -15.40 -0.90 7.82
C LEU A 25 -14.41 -2.06 7.86
N THR A 26 -14.44 -2.93 6.88
CA THR A 26 -13.51 -4.06 6.73
C THR A 26 -12.28 -3.61 5.95
N TRP A 27 -11.08 -3.87 6.47
CA TRP A 27 -9.84 -3.57 5.77
C TRP A 27 -9.50 -4.76 4.86
N THR A 28 -10.01 -4.73 3.64
CA THR A 28 -9.76 -5.79 2.66
C THR A 28 -8.25 -5.93 2.38
N PRO A 29 -7.70 -7.16 2.38
CA PRO A 29 -6.30 -7.40 2.05
C PRO A 29 -5.91 -6.85 0.68
N PHE A 30 -4.68 -6.38 0.59
CA PHE A 30 -4.09 -5.96 -0.69
C PHE A 30 -3.91 -7.17 -1.62
N THR A 31 -4.29 -7.01 -2.88
CA THR A 31 -3.96 -7.95 -3.96
C THR A 31 -3.39 -7.19 -5.15
N THR A 32 -2.63 -7.86 -6.01
CA THR A 32 -2.13 -7.24 -7.25
C THR A 32 -3.23 -6.87 -8.24
N ALA A 33 -4.41 -7.50 -8.13
CA ALA A 33 -5.55 -7.22 -8.99
C ALA A 33 -6.34 -5.99 -8.53
N SER A 34 -6.63 -5.88 -7.24
CA SER A 34 -7.45 -4.78 -6.69
C SER A 34 -6.64 -3.58 -6.23
N GLN A 35 -5.43 -3.81 -5.72
CA GLN A 35 -4.54 -2.82 -5.13
C GLN A 35 -5.23 -1.86 -4.14
N TRP A 36 -6.26 -2.39 -3.44
CA TRP A 36 -7.05 -1.62 -2.49
C TRP A 36 -6.24 -1.27 -1.25
N MET A 37 -6.54 -0.08 -0.72
CA MET A 37 -5.92 0.48 0.47
C MET A 37 -6.97 1.11 1.37
N MET A 38 -6.66 1.16 2.67
CA MET A 38 -7.45 1.90 3.65
C MET A 38 -7.04 3.37 3.65
N ALA A 39 -7.93 4.26 3.22
CA ALA A 39 -7.77 5.69 3.42
C ALA A 39 -8.14 6.05 4.86
N ILE A 40 -7.17 6.53 5.62
CA ILE A 40 -7.35 6.84 7.04
C ILE A 40 -7.59 8.33 7.19
N ASN A 41 -8.85 8.72 7.05
CA ASN A 41 -9.36 10.08 7.23
C ASN A 41 -10.33 10.17 8.42
N THR A 42 -10.95 11.33 8.63
CA THR A 42 -12.03 11.52 9.62
C THR A 42 -13.12 10.46 9.45
N THR A 43 -13.46 10.15 8.20
CA THR A 43 -14.21 8.95 7.80
C THR A 43 -13.29 8.07 6.96
N SER A 44 -12.88 6.91 7.48
CA SER A 44 -12.09 6.00 6.67
C SER A 44 -12.93 5.29 5.62
N SER A 45 -12.29 4.97 4.50
CA SER A 45 -12.89 4.28 3.36
C SER A 45 -11.85 3.35 2.72
N ILE A 46 -12.34 2.35 1.98
CA ILE A 46 -11.49 1.61 1.05
C ILE A 46 -11.38 2.44 -0.23
N THR A 47 -10.16 2.59 -0.72
CA THR A 47 -9.84 3.32 -1.95
C THR A 47 -8.82 2.54 -2.77
N GLU A 48 -8.78 2.81 -4.07
CA GLU A 48 -7.64 2.45 -4.89
C GLU A 48 -6.43 3.33 -4.55
N PHE A 49 -5.23 2.81 -4.81
CA PHE A 49 -4.00 3.55 -4.60
C PHE A 49 -3.93 4.76 -5.55
N SER A 50 -3.88 5.97 -4.97
CA SER A 50 -4.01 7.22 -5.72
C SER A 50 -2.85 7.57 -6.67
N ARG A 51 -1.74 6.82 -6.61
CA ARG A 51 -0.50 7.09 -7.39
C ARG A 51 -0.01 5.88 -8.17
N GLN A 52 -0.93 4.99 -8.56
CA GLN A 52 -0.64 3.77 -9.31
C GLN A 52 0.19 4.08 -10.58
N ASN A 53 -0.19 5.12 -11.32
CA ASN A 53 0.52 5.59 -12.50
C ASN A 53 1.99 5.98 -12.25
N ILE A 54 2.29 6.61 -11.11
CA ILE A 54 3.66 7.02 -10.78
C ILE A 54 4.50 5.80 -10.42
N VAL A 55 3.95 4.88 -9.63
CA VAL A 55 4.63 3.62 -9.29
C VAL A 55 4.91 2.81 -10.56
N ASP A 56 3.95 2.72 -11.46
CA ASP A 56 4.10 2.00 -12.73
C ASP A 56 5.18 2.64 -13.62
N ILE A 57 5.19 3.97 -13.74
CA ILE A 57 6.20 4.68 -14.55
C ILE A 57 7.59 4.51 -13.93
N THR A 58 7.73 4.66 -12.62
CA THR A 58 9.01 4.48 -11.94
C THR A 58 9.52 3.04 -12.06
N ASP A 59 8.66 2.04 -11.88
CA ASP A 59 9.02 0.63 -12.08
C ASP A 59 9.48 0.34 -13.51
N ARG A 60 8.76 0.86 -14.52
CA ARG A 60 9.17 0.76 -15.93
C ARG A 60 10.54 1.39 -16.18
N ILE A 61 10.77 2.59 -15.65
CA ILE A 61 12.05 3.29 -15.80
C ILE A 61 13.19 2.50 -15.13
N LEU A 62 12.96 1.99 -13.91
CA LEU A 62 13.95 1.16 -13.21
C LEU A 62 14.31 -0.09 -14.01
N LYS A 63 13.32 -0.75 -14.61
CA LYS A 63 13.53 -1.93 -15.47
C LYS A 63 14.35 -1.60 -16.72
N ILE A 64 14.13 -0.44 -17.34
CA ILE A 64 14.95 0.04 -18.46
C ILE A 64 16.39 0.26 -18.01
N PHE A 65 16.61 0.94 -16.90
CA PHE A 65 17.97 1.14 -16.41
C PHE A 65 18.65 -0.19 -16.10
N GLN A 66 17.98 -1.11 -15.41
CA GLN A 66 18.52 -2.43 -15.09
C GLN A 66 18.84 -3.28 -16.33
N SER A 67 18.09 -3.13 -17.43
CA SER A 67 18.35 -3.89 -18.66
C SER A 67 19.51 -3.33 -19.49
N VAL A 68 19.83 -2.04 -19.35
CA VAL A 68 20.95 -1.38 -20.04
C VAL A 68 22.28 -1.58 -19.31
N GLY A 69 22.25 -1.77 -17.98
CA GLY A 69 23.42 -1.97 -17.13
C GLY A 69 23.30 -1.19 -15.82
N THR A 70 24.24 -1.33 -14.89
CA THR A 70 24.27 -0.41 -13.75
C THR A 70 24.65 0.99 -14.21
N PHE A 71 24.27 2.04 -13.47
CA PHE A 71 24.68 3.41 -13.82
C PHE A 71 26.21 3.50 -14.00
N LYS A 72 26.99 2.77 -13.18
CA LYS A 72 28.44 2.65 -13.33
C LYS A 72 28.88 2.09 -14.70
N ASP A 73 28.15 1.13 -15.26
CA ASP A 73 28.46 0.53 -16.56
C ASP A 73 28.19 1.51 -17.73
N ILE A 74 27.36 2.53 -17.51
CA ILE A 74 26.93 3.50 -18.54
C ILE A 74 27.83 4.74 -18.56
N VAL A 75 28.37 5.18 -17.40
CA VAL A 75 29.21 6.39 -17.30
C VAL A 75 30.71 6.14 -17.15
N GLY A 76 31.15 4.89 -17.00
CA GLY A 76 32.58 4.51 -16.87
C GLY A 76 33.08 4.48 -15.44
#